data_AF-A0A2V9S7G9-F1
#
_entry.id   AF-A0A2V9S7G9-F1
#
_cell.length_a   1.000
_cell.length_b   1.000
_cell.length_c   1.000
_cell.angle_alpha   90.00
_cell.angle_beta   90.00
_cell.angle_gamma   90.00
#
_symmetry.space_group_name_H-M   'P 1'
#
loop_
_entity.id
_entity.type
_entity.pdbx_description
1 polymer ?
#
loop_
_entity_poly.entity_id
_entity_poly.type
_entity_poly.pdbx_seq_one_letter_code
_entity_poly.pdbx_strand_id
1 'polypeptide(L)'
;EYNIVRLNGTYATRPKNSEFFHMDSWRLNLIPGYWLPAYIYSEEGDFSYGAKDTMAFKAQTRIWGYDLKKNEQGGELTQIRVDSVKDESTAADASPLQAERQWLQQAEDNVVERLQNAGLLAPEGEVDKILQTVVNNLQITNNIELPRPVRTRVMLTSPLETFSVGNTIIVSRGLIDVLPDEASLAMVLSHELSHIVLGHNLGSKFAFNDRMLFTDESTYQNFGFRHVPEEEIAADKKAMDMLKTSPYKQKLYTAALFLKELAVRGPQLSALLTAHLGNNFTDNKGGVARMPTLMNVGPALDPNKLDQIAALPLGGRVKLNAWDDKVELIKAAPVAITSARDKMPFEVTPFFPRLTRITSGGNTGNPTTAANTVQK
;
A
#
# COMPACT_ATOMS: atom_id res chain seq x y z
N GLU A 1 -19.49 15.52 -23.42
CA GLU A 1 -20.04 15.31 -22.07
C GLU A 1 -18.94 15.45 -21.04
N TYR A 2 -19.27 15.83 -19.79
CA TYR A 2 -18.30 15.94 -18.71
C TYR A 2 -18.08 14.57 -18.04
N ASN A 3 -16.84 14.24 -17.70
CA ASN A 3 -16.49 12.97 -17.03
C ASN A 3 -16.08 13.14 -15.56
N ILE A 4 -16.01 14.37 -15.07
CA ILE A 4 -15.63 14.71 -13.70
C ILE A 4 -16.38 15.97 -13.25
N VAL A 5 -16.80 16.00 -11.99
CA VAL A 5 -17.37 17.19 -11.34
C VAL A 5 -16.74 17.38 -9.97
N ARG A 6 -16.50 18.64 -9.61
CA ARG A 6 -16.02 19.06 -8.29
C ARG A 6 -17.14 19.77 -7.55
N LEU A 7 -17.37 19.37 -6.32
CA LEU A 7 -18.35 19.94 -5.40
C LEU A 7 -17.60 20.50 -4.21
N ASN A 8 -17.71 21.80 -3.96
CA ASN A 8 -17.10 22.45 -2.81
C ASN A 8 -18.21 23.12 -1.98
N GLY A 9 -18.24 22.87 -0.69
CA GLY A 9 -19.23 23.47 0.19
C GLY A 9 -19.47 22.69 1.48
N THR A 10 -20.68 22.81 2.01
CA THR A 10 -21.14 22.15 3.23
C THR A 10 -22.57 21.63 3.03
N TYR A 11 -23.03 20.68 3.85
CA TYR A 11 -24.37 20.10 3.72
C TYR A 11 -25.45 21.04 4.24
N ALA A 12 -26.49 21.29 3.44
CA ALA A 12 -27.55 22.24 3.77
C ALA A 12 -28.72 21.59 4.55
N THR A 13 -28.59 21.64 5.86
CA THR A 13 -29.55 22.12 6.87
C THR A 13 -28.72 22.06 8.14
N ARG A 14 -28.76 23.09 8.98
CA ARG A 14 -28.02 23.10 10.25
C ARG A 14 -28.99 22.72 11.36
N PRO A 15 -29.26 21.43 11.66
CA PRO A 15 -29.86 21.08 12.93
C PRO A 15 -29.12 21.79 14.07
N LYS A 16 -29.89 22.27 15.04
CA LYS A 16 -29.29 22.82 16.27
C LYS A 16 -28.46 21.70 16.92
N ASN A 17 -27.23 22.04 17.31
CA ASN A 17 -26.29 21.16 18.02
C ASN A 17 -25.64 20.01 17.20
N SER A 18 -25.59 20.08 15.88
CA SER A 18 -24.78 19.13 15.09
C SER A 18 -23.47 19.76 14.59
N GLU A 19 -22.43 18.94 14.55
CA GLU A 19 -21.15 19.27 13.93
C GLU A 19 -21.28 19.17 12.40
N PHE A 20 -20.66 20.11 11.68
CA PHE A 20 -20.54 20.10 10.22
C PHE A 20 -19.10 20.35 9.86
N PHE A 21 -18.72 19.93 8.66
CA PHE A 21 -17.42 20.20 8.11
C PHE A 21 -17.55 20.71 6.68
N HIS A 22 -16.57 21.49 6.26
CA HIS A 22 -16.40 21.83 4.86
C HIS A 22 -15.88 20.61 4.11
N MET A 23 -16.39 20.40 2.89
CA MET A 23 -15.94 19.33 2.01
C MET A 23 -15.63 19.83 0.61
N ASP A 24 -14.63 19.18 0.00
CA ASP A 24 -14.28 19.27 -1.41
C ASP A 24 -14.30 17.86 -2.00
N SER A 25 -15.32 17.57 -2.80
CA SER A 25 -15.60 16.24 -3.35
C SER A 25 -15.45 16.22 -4.87
N TRP A 26 -14.67 15.25 -5.35
CA TRP A 26 -14.53 14.94 -6.77
C TRP A 26 -15.36 13.69 -7.08
N ARG A 27 -16.28 13.82 -8.03
CA ARG A 27 -17.10 12.71 -8.54
C ARG A 27 -16.76 12.41 -9.99
N LEU A 28 -16.68 11.12 -10.30
CA LEU A 28 -16.31 10.60 -11.61
C LEU A 28 -17.54 10.00 -12.29
N ASN A 29 -17.70 10.27 -13.58
CA ASN A 29 -18.69 9.61 -14.43
C ASN A 29 -18.02 8.37 -15.04
N LEU A 30 -18.01 7.27 -14.29
CA LEU A 30 -17.30 6.04 -14.67
C LEU A 30 -18.16 5.12 -15.56
N ILE A 31 -19.49 5.25 -15.45
CA ILE A 31 -20.49 4.60 -16.32
C ILE A 31 -21.58 5.62 -16.70
N PRO A 32 -22.13 5.55 -17.93
CA PRO A 32 -23.12 6.52 -18.39
C PRO A 32 -24.28 6.70 -17.40
N GLY A 33 -24.49 7.95 -16.98
CA GLY A 33 -25.61 8.33 -16.09
C GLY A 33 -25.33 8.23 -14.58
N TYR A 34 -24.17 7.73 -14.15
CA TYR A 34 -23.84 7.61 -12.72
C TYR A 34 -22.60 8.43 -12.33
N TRP A 35 -22.78 9.29 -11.33
CA TRP A 35 -21.73 10.13 -10.76
C TRP A 35 -21.28 9.60 -9.40
N LEU A 36 -20.16 8.89 -9.40
CA LEU A 36 -19.63 8.18 -8.24
C LEU A 36 -18.58 9.02 -7.51
N PRO A 37 -18.64 9.16 -6.17
CA PRO A 37 -17.59 9.85 -5.41
C PRO A 37 -16.29 9.05 -5.44
N ALA A 38 -15.16 9.73 -5.67
CA ALA A 38 -13.85 9.06 -5.68
C ALA A 38 -12.90 9.65 -4.63
N TYR A 39 -12.88 10.97 -4.51
CA TYR A 39 -11.98 11.69 -3.61
C TYR A 39 -12.77 12.75 -2.84
N ILE A 40 -12.67 12.74 -1.52
CA ILE A 40 -13.34 13.72 -0.65
C ILE A 40 -12.30 14.23 0.34
N TYR A 41 -12.07 15.53 0.32
CA TYR A 41 -11.31 16.20 1.36
C TYR A 41 -12.30 16.90 2.30
N SER A 42 -12.08 16.78 3.60
CA SER A 42 -12.86 17.51 4.61
C SER A 42 -11.92 18.26 5.55
N GLU A 43 -12.31 19.46 5.96
CA GLU A 43 -11.55 20.29 6.89
C GLU A 43 -12.52 21.12 7.74
N GLU A 44 -12.18 21.27 9.02
CA GLU A 44 -12.88 22.13 9.97
C GLU A 44 -11.87 22.70 10.98
N GLY A 45 -12.08 23.94 11.41
CA GLY A 45 -11.24 24.66 12.37
C GLY A 45 -10.14 25.52 11.75
N ASP A 46 -9.60 26.46 12.53
CA ASP A 46 -8.48 27.33 12.19
C ASP A 46 -7.15 26.74 12.67
N PHE A 47 -6.22 26.60 11.74
CA PHE A 47 -4.86 26.10 11.97
C PHE A 47 -3.84 27.25 12.14
N SER A 48 -4.32 28.47 12.43
CA SER A 48 -3.48 29.64 12.70
C SER A 48 -2.97 29.67 14.14
N TYR A 49 -1.85 30.36 14.36
CA TYR A 49 -1.27 30.50 15.70
C TYR A 49 -2.21 31.31 16.61
N GLY A 50 -2.61 30.72 17.73
CA GLY A 50 -3.53 31.35 18.70
C GLY A 50 -5.02 31.07 18.47
N ALA A 51 -5.36 30.23 17.48
CA ALA A 51 -6.72 29.73 17.31
C ALA A 51 -7.21 29.01 18.57
N LYS A 52 -8.47 29.24 18.93
CA LYS A 52 -9.12 28.66 20.13
C LYS A 52 -10.17 27.62 19.78
N ASP A 53 -10.16 27.12 18.55
CA ASP A 53 -11.14 26.14 18.11
C ASP A 53 -11.05 24.89 18.97
N THR A 54 -12.21 24.45 19.46
CA THR A 54 -12.32 23.27 20.31
C THR A 54 -12.13 21.98 19.51
N MET A 55 -12.27 22.04 18.18
CA MET A 55 -12.00 20.94 17.25
C MET A 55 -11.43 21.50 15.95
N ALA A 56 -10.25 21.01 15.55
CA ALA A 56 -9.64 21.29 14.26
C ALA A 56 -9.17 19.97 13.64
N PHE A 57 -9.62 19.65 12.43
CA PHE A 57 -9.25 18.40 11.76
C PHE A 57 -9.17 18.55 10.24
N LYS A 58 -8.41 17.63 9.64
CA LYS A 58 -8.40 17.38 8.20
C LYS A 58 -8.65 15.91 7.96
N ALA A 59 -9.36 15.57 6.90
CA ALA A 59 -9.62 14.21 6.52
C ALA A 59 -9.58 14.02 5.00
N GLN A 60 -9.12 12.84 4.59
CA GLN A 60 -9.23 12.35 3.23
C GLN A 60 -10.07 11.08 3.23
N THR A 61 -11.12 11.05 2.41
CA THR A 61 -11.86 9.84 2.10
C THR A 61 -11.62 9.47 0.64
N ARG A 62 -11.27 8.21 0.41
CA ARG A 62 -11.14 7.61 -0.92
C ARG A 62 -12.13 6.46 -1.01
N ILE A 63 -12.82 6.36 -2.14
CA ILE A 63 -13.78 5.28 -2.41
C ILE A 63 -13.37 4.62 -3.72
N TRP A 64 -13.31 3.29 -3.72
CA TRP A 64 -12.88 2.45 -4.84
C TRP A 64 -13.66 1.14 -4.82
N GLY A 65 -13.34 0.22 -5.73
CA GLY A 65 -14.02 -1.06 -5.87
C GLY A 65 -15.36 -0.96 -6.60
N TYR A 66 -15.53 0.05 -7.47
CA TYR A 66 -16.78 0.20 -8.24
C TYR A 66 -16.95 -0.88 -9.32
N ASP A 67 -15.86 -1.47 -9.80
CA ASP A 67 -15.84 -2.60 -10.73
C ASP A 67 -14.86 -3.67 -10.22
N LEU A 68 -15.14 -4.21 -9.04
CA LEU A 68 -14.42 -5.36 -8.51
C LEU A 68 -14.62 -6.56 -9.44
N LYS A 69 -13.66 -6.74 -10.35
CA LYS A 69 -13.60 -7.92 -11.19
C LYS A 69 -13.27 -9.11 -10.29
N LYS A 70 -14.29 -9.93 -10.00
CA LYS A 70 -14.05 -11.27 -9.45
C LYS A 70 -13.26 -12.03 -10.51
N ASN A 71 -12.02 -12.41 -10.20
CA ASN A 71 -11.25 -13.26 -11.10
C ASN A 71 -12.06 -14.55 -11.32
N GLU A 72 -12.38 -14.87 -12.58
CA GLU A 72 -13.18 -16.06 -12.94
C GLU A 72 -12.42 -17.38 -12.73
N GLN A 73 -11.15 -17.34 -12.31
CA GLN A 73 -10.31 -18.52 -12.09
C GLN A 73 -10.82 -19.42 -10.95
N GLY A 74 -11.50 -18.88 -9.94
CA GLY A 74 -12.18 -19.69 -8.92
C GLY A 74 -13.30 -20.61 -9.46
N GLY A 75 -13.81 -20.34 -10.67
CA GLY A 75 -14.82 -21.16 -11.35
C GLY A 75 -14.27 -22.40 -12.07
N GLU A 76 -12.97 -22.47 -12.34
CA GLU A 76 -12.38 -23.58 -13.13
C GLU A 76 -12.45 -24.93 -12.39
N LEU A 77 -12.45 -24.92 -11.06
CA LEU A 77 -12.63 -26.14 -10.25
C LEU A 77 -14.08 -26.66 -10.24
N THR A 78 -15.07 -25.84 -10.59
CA THR A 78 -16.49 -26.27 -10.67
C THR A 78 -16.94 -26.64 -12.09
N GLN A 79 -16.08 -26.43 -13.09
CA GLN A 79 -16.36 -26.78 -14.50
C GLN A 79 -15.42 -27.83 -15.09
N ILE A 80 -14.90 -28.76 -14.28
CA ILE A 80 -14.39 -30.02 -14.86
C ILE A 80 -15.60 -30.84 -15.32
N ARG A 81 -16.10 -30.57 -16.53
CA ARG A 81 -16.91 -31.55 -17.26
C ARG A 81 -15.97 -32.66 -17.70
N VAL A 82 -16.09 -33.80 -17.05
CA VAL A 82 -15.37 -35.03 -17.39
C VAL A 82 -15.98 -35.63 -18.65
N ASP A 83 -15.82 -34.97 -19.80
CA ASP A 83 -16.15 -35.55 -21.09
C ASP A 83 -14.90 -35.48 -21.99
N SER A 84 -14.22 -36.63 -22.05
CA SER A 84 -13.08 -36.97 -22.93
C SER A 84 -11.76 -36.24 -22.72
N VAL A 85 -10.98 -36.67 -21.72
CA VAL A 85 -9.53 -36.36 -21.64
C VAL A 85 -8.77 -37.42 -22.43
N LYS A 86 -8.14 -37.03 -23.53
CA LYS A 86 -6.97 -37.75 -24.07
C LYS A 86 -5.76 -37.29 -23.26
N ASP A 87 -5.14 -38.22 -22.55
CA ASP A 87 -3.89 -37.98 -21.86
C ASP A 87 -2.77 -37.81 -22.89
N GLU A 88 -2.42 -36.55 -23.19
CA GLU A 88 -1.25 -36.19 -23.99
C GLU A 88 -0.11 -35.65 -23.11
N SER A 89 -0.07 -36.03 -21.82
CA SER A 89 0.97 -35.56 -20.91
C SER A 89 2.13 -36.55 -20.81
N THR A 90 3.29 -36.18 -21.36
CA THR A 90 4.59 -36.77 -21.01
C THR A 90 5.16 -36.15 -19.70
N ALA A 91 4.30 -35.63 -18.83
CA ALA A 91 4.71 -34.93 -17.62
C ALA A 91 4.94 -35.96 -16.50
N ALA A 92 6.17 -35.99 -15.95
CA ALA A 92 6.46 -36.81 -14.78
C ALA A 92 5.78 -36.22 -13.54
N ASP A 93 5.33 -37.09 -12.64
CA ASP A 93 4.78 -36.70 -11.34
C ASP A 93 5.78 -35.82 -10.55
N ALA A 94 5.25 -34.83 -9.84
CA ALA A 94 6.06 -33.99 -8.97
C ALA A 94 6.65 -34.82 -7.82
N SER A 95 7.95 -34.65 -7.55
CA SER A 95 8.56 -35.23 -6.34
C SER A 95 7.92 -34.64 -5.07
N PRO A 96 7.96 -35.33 -3.91
CA PRO A 96 7.31 -34.85 -2.69
C PRO A 96 7.68 -33.41 -2.29
N LEU A 97 8.96 -33.02 -2.45
CA LEU A 97 9.41 -31.66 -2.17
C LEU A 97 8.88 -30.63 -3.20
N GLN A 98 8.77 -31.02 -4.47
CA GLN A 98 8.17 -30.16 -5.49
C GLN A 98 6.67 -29.97 -5.24
N ALA A 99 5.96 -31.04 -4.86
CA ALA A 99 4.55 -30.99 -4.51
C ALA A 99 4.31 -30.08 -3.28
N GLU A 100 5.14 -30.17 -2.24
CA GLU A 100 5.04 -29.27 -1.08
C GLU A 100 5.25 -27.80 -1.46
N ARG A 101 6.21 -27.50 -2.34
CA ARG A 101 6.45 -26.13 -2.83
C ARG A 101 5.29 -25.61 -3.67
N GLN A 102 4.71 -26.44 -4.53
CA GLN A 102 3.51 -26.09 -5.29
C GLN A 102 2.32 -25.84 -4.37
N TRP A 103 2.18 -26.63 -3.30
CA TRP A 103 1.13 -26.46 -2.31
C TRP A 103 1.23 -25.14 -1.54
N LEU A 104 2.46 -24.75 -1.13
CA LEU A 104 2.71 -23.45 -0.51
C LEU A 104 2.47 -22.30 -1.49
N GLN A 105 2.82 -22.47 -2.76
CA GLN A 105 2.54 -21.49 -3.81
C GLN A 105 1.05 -21.28 -3.99
N GLN A 106 0.27 -22.36 -4.03
CA GLN A 106 -1.19 -22.29 -4.13
C GLN A 106 -1.82 -21.60 -2.91
N ALA A 107 -1.32 -21.88 -1.70
CA ALA A 107 -1.77 -21.20 -0.48
C ALA A 107 -1.60 -19.68 -0.57
N GLU A 108 -0.45 -19.26 -1.09
CA GLU A 108 -0.11 -17.85 -1.29
C GLU A 108 -0.98 -17.19 -2.36
N ASP A 109 -1.16 -17.85 -3.50
CA ASP A 109 -1.99 -17.36 -4.60
C ASP A 109 -3.46 -17.21 -4.17
N ASN A 110 -4.00 -18.18 -3.42
CA ASN A 110 -5.34 -18.12 -2.85
C ASN A 110 -5.55 -16.88 -1.95
N VAL A 111 -4.59 -16.56 -1.09
CA VAL A 111 -4.67 -15.39 -0.21
C VAL A 111 -4.61 -14.10 -1.03
N VAL A 112 -3.68 -14.01 -1.98
CA VAL A 112 -3.54 -12.82 -2.83
C VAL A 112 -4.80 -12.59 -3.67
N GLU A 113 -5.36 -13.65 -4.25
CA GLU A 113 -6.62 -13.59 -4.99
C GLU A 113 -7.77 -13.17 -4.09
N ARG A 114 -7.88 -13.73 -2.89
CA ARG A 114 -8.93 -13.38 -1.92
C ARG A 114 -8.85 -11.91 -1.52
N LEU A 115 -7.66 -11.39 -1.24
CA LEU A 115 -7.43 -9.99 -0.89
C LEU A 115 -7.77 -9.05 -2.07
N GLN A 116 -7.43 -9.44 -3.29
CA GLN A 116 -7.77 -8.67 -4.50
C GLN A 116 -9.28 -8.67 -4.75
N ASN A 117 -9.94 -9.83 -4.67
CA ASN A 117 -11.39 -9.96 -4.84
C ASN A 117 -12.18 -9.15 -3.78
N ALA A 118 -11.64 -9.03 -2.56
CA ALA A 118 -12.21 -8.20 -1.49
C ALA A 118 -11.94 -6.68 -1.66
N GLY A 119 -11.26 -6.26 -2.74
CA GLY A 119 -10.91 -4.85 -2.97
C GLY A 119 -9.86 -4.31 -2.01
N LEU A 120 -9.06 -5.18 -1.37
CA LEU A 120 -8.00 -4.77 -0.46
C LEU A 120 -6.64 -4.65 -1.17
N LEU A 121 -6.44 -5.38 -2.27
CA LEU A 121 -5.17 -5.46 -2.97
C LEU A 121 -5.34 -5.04 -4.43
N ALA A 122 -4.47 -4.16 -4.91
CA ALA A 122 -4.52 -3.65 -6.28
C ALA A 122 -4.22 -4.78 -7.27
N PRO A 123 -4.85 -4.82 -8.46
CA PRO A 123 -4.39 -5.67 -9.56
C PRO A 123 -2.91 -5.41 -9.88
N GLU A 124 -2.20 -6.43 -10.37
CA GLU A 124 -0.77 -6.30 -10.68
C GLU A 124 -0.50 -5.12 -11.63
N GLY A 125 0.50 -4.28 -11.30
CA GLY A 125 0.71 -3.01 -11.97
C GLY A 125 2.13 -2.46 -11.95
N GLU A 126 2.27 -1.19 -12.33
CA GLU A 126 3.57 -0.50 -12.41
C GLU A 126 4.24 -0.36 -11.04
N VAL A 127 3.45 -0.07 -9.99
CA VAL A 127 3.99 0.12 -8.63
C VAL A 127 4.62 -1.17 -8.12
N ASP A 128 4.02 -2.34 -8.41
CA ASP A 128 4.59 -3.64 -8.04
C ASP A 128 5.97 -3.85 -8.68
N LYS A 129 6.16 -3.46 -9.95
CA LYS A 129 7.47 -3.58 -10.62
C LYS A 129 8.56 -2.73 -9.97
N ILE A 130 8.18 -1.57 -9.42
CA ILE A 130 9.11 -0.69 -8.70
C ILE A 130 9.50 -1.34 -7.37
N LEU A 131 8.51 -1.83 -6.61
CA LEU A 131 8.77 -2.59 -5.37
C LEU A 131 9.67 -3.80 -5.66
N GLN A 132 9.36 -4.55 -6.72
CA GLN A 132 10.12 -5.72 -7.15
C GLN A 132 11.57 -5.35 -7.52
N THR A 133 11.81 -4.20 -8.14
CA THR A 133 13.16 -3.75 -8.48
C THR A 133 14.01 -3.56 -7.22
N VAL A 134 13.44 -2.96 -6.18
CA VAL A 134 14.14 -2.78 -4.89
C VAL A 134 14.40 -4.13 -4.21
N VAL A 135 13.42 -5.03 -4.19
CA VAL A 135 13.60 -6.40 -3.67
C VAL A 135 14.69 -7.15 -4.43
N ASN A 136 14.70 -7.10 -5.76
CA ASN A 136 15.70 -7.75 -6.59
C ASN A 136 17.11 -7.19 -6.30
N ASN A 137 17.25 -5.87 -6.14
CA ASN A 137 18.52 -5.24 -5.76
C ASN A 137 19.03 -5.77 -4.42
N LEU A 138 18.14 -5.90 -3.42
CA LEU A 138 18.45 -6.48 -2.11
C LEU A 138 18.90 -7.95 -2.25
N GLN A 139 18.18 -8.76 -3.02
CA GLN A 139 18.52 -10.18 -3.23
C GLN A 139 19.87 -10.35 -3.91
N ILE A 140 20.12 -9.64 -5.01
CA ILE A 140 21.35 -9.74 -5.81
C ILE A 140 22.55 -9.33 -4.97
N THR A 141 22.49 -8.19 -4.28
CA THR A 141 23.64 -7.69 -3.49
C THR A 141 23.92 -8.52 -2.23
N ASN A 142 22.97 -9.35 -1.80
CA ASN A 142 23.11 -10.24 -0.65
C ASN A 142 23.29 -11.71 -1.02
N ASN A 143 23.41 -12.05 -2.31
CA ASN A 143 23.48 -13.42 -2.81
C ASN A 143 22.36 -14.31 -2.24
N ILE A 144 21.13 -13.78 -2.21
CA ILE A 144 19.96 -14.50 -1.70
C ILE A 144 19.35 -15.32 -2.84
N GLU A 145 19.43 -16.64 -2.72
CA GLU A 145 18.76 -17.59 -3.59
C GLU A 145 17.61 -18.26 -2.83
N LEU A 146 16.39 -18.07 -3.32
CA LEU A 146 15.18 -18.67 -2.73
C LEU A 146 14.61 -19.72 -3.69
N PRO A 147 14.04 -20.82 -3.16
CA PRO A 147 13.49 -21.89 -3.98
C PRO A 147 12.23 -21.48 -4.76
N ARG A 148 11.58 -20.38 -4.35
CA ARG A 148 10.44 -19.75 -5.02
C ARG A 148 10.73 -18.25 -5.20
N PRO A 149 10.28 -17.63 -6.30
CA PRO A 149 10.50 -16.21 -6.52
C PRO A 149 9.80 -15.37 -5.46
N VAL A 150 10.38 -14.21 -5.13
CA VAL A 150 9.71 -13.20 -4.30
C VAL A 150 8.86 -12.33 -5.20
N ARG A 151 7.62 -12.04 -4.77
CA ARG A 151 6.72 -11.11 -5.45
C ARG A 151 6.42 -9.93 -4.54
N THR A 152 5.94 -8.84 -5.12
CA THR A 152 5.49 -7.66 -4.37
C THR A 152 4.11 -7.26 -4.84
N ARG A 153 3.24 -6.83 -3.91
CA ARG A 153 1.89 -6.35 -4.21
C ARG A 153 1.52 -5.14 -3.36
N VAL A 154 0.68 -4.26 -3.92
CA VAL A 154 0.18 -3.07 -3.21
C VAL A 154 -1.19 -3.33 -2.57
N MET A 155 -1.28 -3.11 -1.26
CA MET A 155 -2.55 -3.03 -0.53
C MET A 155 -3.12 -1.61 -0.62
N LEU A 156 -4.40 -1.46 -0.89
CA LEU A 156 -5.03 -0.17 -1.24
C LEU A 156 -5.24 0.79 -0.07
N THR A 157 -5.16 0.26 1.15
CA THR A 157 -5.43 0.98 2.40
C THR A 157 -4.31 1.97 2.78
N SER A 158 -4.67 2.91 3.66
CA SER A 158 -3.78 3.98 4.14
C SER A 158 -2.93 3.66 5.38
N PRO A 159 -3.32 2.77 6.33
CA PRO A 159 -2.46 2.44 7.46
C PRO A 159 -1.05 2.02 7.02
N LEU A 160 -0.03 2.43 7.77
CA LEU A 160 1.36 2.09 7.48
C LEU A 160 1.61 0.64 7.87
N GLU A 161 1.47 -0.21 6.87
CA GLU A 161 1.42 -1.64 7.07
C GLU A 161 2.18 -2.38 5.97
N THR A 162 2.93 -3.40 6.39
CA THR A 162 3.50 -4.43 5.52
C THR A 162 3.36 -5.80 6.17
N PHE A 163 3.36 -6.83 5.34
CA PHE A 163 3.43 -8.22 5.76
C PHE A 163 3.87 -9.08 4.58
N SER A 164 4.27 -10.32 4.86
CA SER A 164 4.54 -11.31 3.83
C SER A 164 3.52 -12.45 3.87
N VAL A 165 3.16 -12.93 2.68
CA VAL A 165 2.35 -14.12 2.47
C VAL A 165 3.16 -15.09 1.64
N GLY A 166 3.70 -16.13 2.27
CA GLY A 166 4.67 -17.00 1.60
C GLY A 166 5.85 -16.17 1.09
N ASN A 167 6.07 -16.14 -0.22
CA ASN A 167 7.12 -15.33 -0.84
C ASN A 167 6.58 -14.00 -1.44
N THR A 168 5.34 -13.61 -1.17
CA THR A 168 4.78 -12.31 -1.62
C THR A 168 4.84 -11.29 -0.50
N ILE A 169 5.55 -10.19 -0.72
CA ILE A 169 5.57 -9.02 0.18
C ILE A 169 4.43 -8.09 -0.19
N ILE A 170 3.58 -7.73 0.78
CA ILE A 170 2.48 -6.80 0.60
C ILE A 170 2.83 -5.49 1.31
N VAL A 171 2.68 -4.37 0.59
CA VAL A 171 2.96 -3.02 1.10
C VAL A 171 1.72 -2.16 0.92
N SER A 172 1.27 -1.52 2.01
CA SER A 172 0.18 -0.55 1.97
C SER A 172 0.52 0.68 1.12
N ARG A 173 -0.49 1.17 0.40
CA ARG A 173 -0.43 2.40 -0.40
C ARG A 173 -0.02 3.58 0.46
N GLY A 174 -0.57 3.68 1.68
CA GLY A 174 -0.22 4.74 2.61
C GLY A 174 1.25 4.74 3.02
N LEU A 175 1.88 3.56 3.19
CA LEU A 175 3.31 3.49 3.45
C LEU A 175 4.15 3.95 2.27
N ILE A 176 3.79 3.55 1.05
CA ILE A 176 4.49 4.00 -0.16
C ILE A 176 4.40 5.53 -0.33
N ASP A 177 3.25 6.12 0.03
CA ASP A 177 3.01 7.56 -0.03
C ASP A 177 3.99 8.36 0.86
N VAL A 178 4.29 7.86 2.07
CA VAL A 178 4.98 8.66 3.11
C VAL A 178 6.50 8.47 3.17
N LEU A 179 7.05 7.43 2.56
CA LEU A 179 8.50 7.19 2.56
C LEU A 179 9.21 8.32 1.79
N PRO A 180 10.35 8.88 2.22
CA PRO A 180 10.96 10.00 1.50
C PRO A 180 11.72 9.57 0.24
N ASP A 181 12.25 8.35 0.18
CA ASP A 181 13.10 7.88 -0.92
C ASP A 181 13.17 6.34 -1.04
N GLU A 182 13.92 5.87 -2.03
CA GLU A 182 14.11 4.44 -2.30
C GLU A 182 14.89 3.72 -1.18
N ALA A 183 15.79 4.40 -0.45
CA ALA A 183 16.51 3.80 0.68
C ALA A 183 15.58 3.50 1.86
N SER A 184 14.61 4.39 2.11
CA SER A 184 13.55 4.19 3.10
C SER A 184 12.59 3.07 2.66
N LEU A 185 12.29 2.98 1.36
CA LEU A 185 11.55 1.84 0.81
C LEU A 185 12.32 0.51 0.95
N ALA A 186 13.62 0.52 0.69
CA ALA A 186 14.47 -0.65 0.87
C ALA A 186 14.52 -1.11 2.32
N MET A 187 14.52 -0.20 3.30
CA MET A 187 14.41 -0.55 4.72
C MET A 187 13.14 -1.38 4.98
N VAL A 188 11.98 -0.89 4.55
CA VAL A 188 10.69 -1.58 4.70
C VAL A 188 10.72 -2.95 4.01
N LEU A 189 11.14 -3.01 2.76
CA LEU A 189 11.15 -4.25 1.98
C LEU A 189 12.17 -5.27 2.50
N SER A 190 13.31 -4.81 3.03
CA SER A 190 14.34 -5.68 3.62
C SER A 190 13.87 -6.39 4.88
N HIS A 191 12.97 -5.76 5.65
CA HIS A 191 12.34 -6.37 6.83
C HIS A 191 11.49 -7.57 6.42
N GLU A 192 10.56 -7.37 5.49
CA GLU A 192 9.67 -8.43 5.00
C GLU A 192 10.44 -9.52 4.22
N LEU A 193 11.44 -9.14 3.42
CA LEU A 193 12.34 -10.09 2.77
C LEU A 193 13.11 -10.93 3.80
N SER A 194 13.44 -10.37 4.96
CA SER A 194 14.10 -11.10 6.03
C SER A 194 13.20 -12.15 6.65
N HIS A 195 11.90 -11.91 6.81
CA HIS A 195 10.94 -12.95 7.21
C HIS A 195 10.94 -14.12 6.23
N ILE A 196 10.91 -13.82 4.92
CA ILE A 196 10.94 -14.86 3.87
C ILE A 196 12.25 -15.65 3.92
N VAL A 197 13.39 -14.97 4.03
CA VAL A 197 14.72 -15.62 4.05
C VAL A 197 14.94 -16.46 5.31
N LEU A 198 14.40 -16.03 6.44
CA LEU A 198 14.46 -16.78 7.70
C LEU A 198 13.43 -17.91 7.76
N GLY A 199 12.53 -18.02 6.77
CA GLY A 199 11.50 -19.04 6.71
C GLY A 199 10.41 -18.83 7.76
N HIS A 200 10.18 -17.59 8.20
CA HIS A 200 9.03 -17.21 9.02
C HIS A 200 7.76 -17.30 8.16
N ASN A 201 7.32 -18.53 7.89
CA ASN A 201 6.31 -18.82 6.88
C ASN A 201 4.91 -18.86 7.47
N LEU A 202 3.94 -18.59 6.59
CA LEU A 202 2.57 -18.97 6.84
C LEU A 202 2.41 -20.49 6.81
N GLY A 203 1.68 -21.02 7.79
CA GLY A 203 1.26 -22.42 7.75
C GLY A 203 0.43 -22.74 6.51
N SER A 204 0.44 -23.99 6.06
CA SER A 204 -0.26 -24.49 4.85
C SER A 204 -1.79 -24.43 4.92
N LYS A 205 -2.37 -23.88 5.99
CA LYS A 205 -3.82 -23.77 6.22
C LYS A 205 -4.55 -23.01 5.12
N PHE A 206 -3.86 -22.17 4.35
CA PHE A 206 -4.43 -21.36 3.29
C PHE A 206 -4.46 -22.03 1.91
N ALA A 207 -3.82 -23.19 1.75
CA ALA A 207 -3.91 -23.99 0.52
C ALA A 207 -5.28 -24.64 0.31
N PHE A 208 -6.06 -24.74 1.38
CA PHE A 208 -7.37 -25.38 1.40
C PHE A 208 -8.45 -24.36 1.00
N ASN A 209 -9.04 -24.52 -0.18
CA ASN A 209 -10.04 -23.59 -0.73
C ASN A 209 -11.29 -23.47 0.16
N ASP A 210 -11.70 -24.52 0.85
CA ASP A 210 -12.83 -24.51 1.80
C ASP A 210 -12.59 -23.55 2.97
N ARG A 211 -11.33 -23.32 3.35
CA ARG A 211 -10.95 -22.35 4.39
C ARG A 211 -10.90 -20.89 3.89
N MET A 212 -11.09 -20.69 2.59
CA MET A 212 -11.22 -19.36 1.96
C MET A 212 -12.67 -18.93 1.75
N LEU A 213 -13.64 -19.78 2.13
CA LEU A 213 -15.07 -19.52 2.01
C LEU A 213 -15.57 -18.69 3.20
N PHE A 214 -15.26 -17.39 3.18
CA PHE A 214 -15.79 -16.42 4.13
C PHE A 214 -16.23 -15.15 3.41
N THR A 215 -16.95 -14.24 4.09
CA THR A 215 -17.42 -12.99 3.47
C THR A 215 -16.32 -11.94 3.41
N ASP A 216 -16.36 -11.02 2.45
CA ASP A 216 -15.30 -10.01 2.26
C ASP A 216 -15.13 -9.14 3.52
N GLU A 217 -16.23 -8.83 4.20
CA GLU A 217 -16.26 -8.05 5.46
C GLU A 217 -15.49 -8.73 6.61
N SER A 218 -15.34 -10.06 6.55
CA SER A 218 -14.67 -10.85 7.58
C SER A 218 -13.18 -11.08 7.29
N THR A 219 -12.63 -10.50 6.22
CA THR A 219 -11.25 -10.73 5.77
C THR A 219 -10.21 -10.42 6.85
N TYR A 220 -10.33 -9.30 7.55
CA TYR A 220 -9.40 -8.94 8.64
C TYR A 220 -9.53 -9.83 9.89
N GLN A 221 -10.62 -10.56 10.04
CA GLN A 221 -10.81 -11.50 11.16
C GLN A 221 -10.25 -12.88 10.81
N ASN A 222 -10.40 -13.30 9.55
CA ASN A 222 -9.96 -14.62 9.06
C ASN A 222 -8.48 -14.64 8.65
N PHE A 223 -7.93 -13.50 8.26
CA PHE A 223 -6.51 -13.36 7.92
C PHE A 223 -5.75 -12.61 9.00
N GLY A 224 -4.53 -13.10 9.25
CA GLY A 224 -3.57 -12.51 10.18
C GLY A 224 -2.19 -13.06 9.86
N PHE A 225 -1.28 -12.15 9.53
CA PHE A 225 0.10 -12.37 9.10
C PHE A 225 1.07 -11.77 10.11
N ARG A 226 0.67 -11.73 11.39
CA ARG A 226 1.49 -11.21 12.47
C ARG A 226 2.55 -12.22 12.87
N HIS A 227 3.79 -11.76 12.95
CA HIS A 227 4.93 -12.49 13.47
C HIS A 227 5.05 -12.30 14.98
N VAL A 228 5.63 -13.30 15.64
CA VAL A 228 5.95 -13.24 17.07
C VAL A 228 7.16 -12.32 17.31
N PRO A 229 7.34 -11.76 18.52
CA PRO A 229 8.42 -10.80 18.79
C PRO A 229 9.83 -11.30 18.43
N GLU A 230 10.10 -12.59 18.64
CA GLU A 230 11.39 -13.20 18.34
C GLU A 230 11.69 -13.20 16.82
N GLU A 231 10.67 -13.43 16.01
CA GLU A 231 10.76 -13.39 14.54
C GLU A 231 10.98 -11.96 14.05
N GLU A 232 10.29 -10.96 14.63
CA GLU A 232 10.50 -9.55 14.29
C GLU A 232 11.93 -9.09 14.62
N ILE A 233 12.48 -9.49 15.78
CA ILE A 233 13.87 -9.15 16.17
C ILE A 233 14.88 -9.81 15.22
N ALA A 234 14.64 -11.08 14.84
CA ALA A 234 15.50 -11.79 13.91
C ALA A 234 15.43 -11.16 12.50
N ALA A 235 14.24 -10.76 12.06
CA ALA A 235 14.04 -10.07 10.79
C ALA A 235 14.71 -8.69 10.77
N ASP A 236 14.56 -7.88 11.83
CA ASP A 236 15.23 -6.59 11.97
C ASP A 236 16.76 -6.73 11.83
N LYS A 237 17.34 -7.72 12.53
CA LYS A 237 18.79 -7.98 12.48
C LYS A 237 19.23 -8.35 11.06
N LYS A 238 18.51 -9.29 10.43
CA LYS A 238 18.83 -9.75 9.07
C LYS A 238 18.65 -8.64 8.04
N ALA A 239 17.63 -7.80 8.20
CA ALA A 239 17.35 -6.64 7.35
C ALA A 239 18.48 -5.62 7.44
N MET A 240 18.96 -5.32 8.65
CA MET A 240 20.12 -4.45 8.84
C MET A 240 21.38 -4.99 8.17
N ASP A 241 21.61 -6.30 8.21
CA ASP A 241 22.73 -6.93 7.50
C ASP A 241 22.57 -6.81 5.97
N MET A 242 21.34 -7.03 5.46
CA MET A 242 21.03 -6.85 4.04
C MET A 242 21.22 -5.42 3.54
N LEU A 243 20.83 -4.43 4.35
CA LEU A 243 20.91 -3.03 3.99
C LEU A 243 22.36 -2.54 3.91
N LYS A 244 23.25 -3.04 4.78
CA LYS A 244 24.68 -2.66 4.80
C LYS A 244 25.46 -3.12 3.57
N THR A 245 25.04 -4.21 2.95
CA THR A 245 25.62 -4.77 1.71
C THR A 245 24.92 -4.26 0.45
N SER A 246 23.75 -3.65 0.59
CA SER A 246 22.94 -3.14 -0.52
C SER A 246 23.47 -1.84 -1.16
N PRO A 247 22.93 -1.44 -2.33
CA PRO A 247 23.21 -0.12 -2.93
C PRO A 247 22.76 1.06 -2.05
N TYR A 248 21.87 0.81 -1.08
CA TYR A 248 21.28 1.83 -0.21
C TYR A 248 22.12 2.17 1.02
N LYS A 249 23.21 1.43 1.28
CA LYS A 249 24.04 1.55 2.50
C LYS A 249 24.50 2.98 2.83
N GLN A 250 24.75 3.81 1.82
CA GLN A 250 25.21 5.20 1.99
C GLN A 250 24.07 6.18 2.30
N LYS A 251 22.81 5.77 2.08
CA LYS A 251 21.61 6.59 2.27
C LYS A 251 20.75 6.13 3.45
N LEU A 252 21.21 5.20 4.27
CA LEU A 252 20.45 4.69 5.43
C LEU A 252 20.05 5.77 6.45
N TYR A 253 20.71 6.94 6.42
CA TYR A 253 20.31 8.07 7.24
C TYR A 253 18.91 8.62 6.91
N THR A 254 18.41 8.49 5.67
CA THR A 254 17.05 8.95 5.30
C THR A 254 15.99 8.02 5.90
N ALA A 255 16.21 6.71 5.82
CA ALA A 255 15.39 5.71 6.51
C ALA A 255 15.40 5.91 8.04
N ALA A 256 16.56 6.22 8.62
CA ALA A 256 16.66 6.56 10.03
C ALA A 256 15.88 7.83 10.40
N LEU A 257 15.89 8.86 9.55
CA LEU A 257 15.10 10.07 9.73
C LEU A 257 13.60 9.78 9.65
N PHE A 258 13.16 8.93 8.73
CA PHE A 258 11.78 8.48 8.64
C PHE A 258 11.31 7.84 9.95
N LEU A 259 12.09 6.91 10.51
CA LEU A 259 11.78 6.29 11.80
C LEU A 259 11.80 7.30 12.96
N LYS A 260 12.70 8.29 12.95
CA LYS A 260 12.72 9.37 13.94
C LYS A 260 11.46 10.24 13.87
N GLU A 261 11.02 10.63 12.69
CA GLU A 261 9.77 11.38 12.52
C GLU A 261 8.58 10.52 12.96
N LEU A 262 8.57 9.23 12.63
CA LEU A 262 7.56 8.29 13.08
C LEU A 262 7.50 8.17 14.60
N ALA A 263 8.65 8.13 15.29
CA ALA A 263 8.71 8.12 16.74
C ALA A 263 8.16 9.40 17.38
N VAL A 264 8.37 10.55 16.74
CA VAL A 264 7.87 11.85 17.22
C VAL A 264 6.37 11.99 17.02
N ARG A 265 5.86 11.57 15.84
CA ARG A 265 4.45 11.73 15.43
C ARG A 265 3.56 10.56 15.84
N GLY A 266 4.15 9.40 16.09
CA GLY A 266 3.44 8.14 16.32
C GLY A 266 2.37 8.19 17.40
N PRO A 267 2.60 8.82 18.56
CA PRO A 267 1.59 8.93 19.60
C PRO A 267 0.28 9.63 19.17
N GLN A 268 0.32 10.52 18.16
CA GLN A 268 -0.88 11.18 17.65
C GLN A 268 -1.50 10.48 16.42
N LEU A 269 -0.88 9.42 15.91
CA LEU A 269 -1.20 8.78 14.64
C LEU A 269 -1.71 7.33 14.81
N SER A 270 -2.43 7.04 15.89
CA SER A 270 -2.88 5.68 16.22
C SER A 270 -3.64 4.98 15.09
N ALA A 271 -4.56 5.67 14.41
CA ALA A 271 -5.31 5.12 13.28
C ALA A 271 -4.43 4.80 12.07
N LEU A 272 -3.41 5.61 11.81
CA LEU A 272 -2.47 5.41 10.71
C LEU A 272 -1.47 4.28 11.03
N LEU A 273 -1.18 4.01 12.30
CA LEU A 273 -0.17 3.03 12.74
C LEU A 273 -0.75 1.71 13.25
N THR A 274 -2.08 1.54 13.13
CA THR A 274 -2.75 0.29 13.43
C THR A 274 -2.83 -0.58 12.18
N ALA A 275 -1.97 -1.60 12.11
CA ALA A 275 -1.98 -2.61 11.06
C ALA A 275 -3.15 -3.58 11.27
N HIS A 276 -3.80 -3.98 10.17
CA HIS A 276 -4.98 -4.84 10.22
C HIS A 276 -4.59 -6.32 10.11
N LEU A 277 -3.70 -6.63 9.19
CA LEU A 277 -3.25 -7.96 8.78
C LEU A 277 -1.83 -8.29 9.31
N GLY A 278 -0.89 -7.35 9.27
CA GLY A 278 0.51 -7.49 9.69
C GLY A 278 0.82 -6.94 11.09
N ASN A 279 2.11 -6.84 11.41
CA ASN A 279 2.60 -6.19 12.63
C ASN A 279 2.61 -4.67 12.47
N ASN A 280 2.42 -3.97 13.58
CA ASN A 280 2.49 -2.51 13.63
C ASN A 280 3.95 -2.04 13.51
N PHE A 281 4.17 -0.88 12.89
CA PHE A 281 5.46 -0.19 12.94
C PHE A 281 5.79 0.36 14.33
N THR A 282 4.78 0.57 15.17
CA THR A 282 4.92 1.10 16.52
C THR A 282 4.38 0.15 17.58
N ASP A 283 4.95 0.25 18.78
CA ASP A 283 4.45 -0.41 19.97
C ASP A 283 3.14 0.23 20.49
N ASN A 284 2.59 -0.34 21.55
CA ASN A 284 1.34 0.14 22.17
C ASN A 284 1.44 1.55 22.78
N LYS A 285 2.65 2.12 22.89
CA LYS A 285 2.92 3.47 23.39
C LYS A 285 3.22 4.46 22.25
N GLY A 286 3.15 4.02 20.99
CA GLY A 286 3.48 4.82 19.82
C GLY A 286 4.98 4.95 19.53
N GLY A 287 5.84 4.21 20.25
CA GLY A 287 7.27 4.15 19.98
C GLY A 287 7.56 3.23 18.80
N VAL A 288 8.60 3.51 18.01
CA VAL A 288 8.99 2.68 16.86
C VAL A 288 9.43 1.29 17.33
N ALA A 289 8.73 0.26 16.85
CA ALA A 289 9.00 -1.15 17.16
C ALA A 289 9.85 -1.83 16.08
N ARG A 290 9.73 -1.40 14.82
CA ARG A 290 10.47 -1.98 13.68
C ARG A 290 11.76 -1.24 13.40
N MET A 291 12.83 -1.98 13.15
CA MET A 291 14.15 -1.46 12.81
C MET A 291 14.69 -0.38 13.79
N PRO A 292 14.49 -0.49 15.13
CA PRO A 292 14.82 0.59 16.06
C PRO A 292 16.33 0.92 16.08
N THR A 293 17.18 -0.07 15.80
CA THR A 293 18.64 0.12 15.75
C THR A 293 19.08 1.07 14.63
N LEU A 294 18.31 1.15 13.54
CA LEU A 294 18.58 2.04 12.41
C LEU A 294 18.46 3.51 12.79
N MET A 295 17.64 3.85 13.79
CA MET A 295 17.49 5.22 14.27
C MET A 295 18.80 5.81 14.81
N ASN A 296 19.77 4.97 15.18
CA ASN A 296 21.09 5.43 15.61
C ASN A 296 21.99 5.89 14.43
N VAL A 297 21.54 5.68 13.19
CA VAL A 297 22.24 6.12 11.98
C VAL A 297 21.80 7.54 11.60
N GLY A 298 22.76 8.31 11.08
CA GLY A 298 22.47 9.63 10.52
C GLY A 298 22.26 10.74 11.55
N PRO A 299 21.93 11.96 11.09
CA PRO A 299 21.78 13.12 11.95
C PRO A 299 20.54 13.03 12.83
N ALA A 300 20.47 13.92 13.84
CA ALA A 300 19.23 14.16 14.56
C ALA A 300 18.14 14.75 13.64
N LEU A 301 16.89 14.55 14.02
CA LEU A 301 15.75 15.19 13.37
C LEU A 301 15.78 16.70 13.68
N ASP A 302 15.75 17.53 12.65
CA ASP A 302 15.70 18.99 12.70
C ASP A 302 14.54 19.48 11.80
N PRO A 303 13.40 19.83 12.40
CA PRO A 303 12.23 20.33 11.67
C PRO A 303 12.53 21.59 10.85
N ASN A 304 13.48 22.44 11.30
CA ASN A 304 13.79 23.72 10.67
C ASN A 304 14.73 23.59 9.46
N LYS A 305 15.44 22.46 9.35
CA LYS A 305 16.35 22.19 8.24
C LYS A 305 15.57 21.80 6.98
N LEU A 306 15.34 22.73 6.06
CA LEU A 306 14.40 22.54 4.92
C LEU A 306 14.75 21.37 3.99
N ASP A 307 16.03 21.07 3.79
CA ASP A 307 16.53 19.95 3.00
C ASP A 307 16.40 18.59 3.72
N GLN A 308 16.05 18.58 5.00
CA GLN A 308 15.77 17.36 5.75
C GLN A 308 14.28 16.98 5.64
N ILE A 309 13.98 16.16 4.64
CA ILE A 309 12.64 15.59 4.41
C ILE A 309 12.61 14.17 5.01
N ALA A 310 12.07 14.04 6.22
CA ALA A 310 12.03 12.77 6.93
C ALA A 310 10.86 11.86 6.49
N ALA A 311 9.70 12.44 6.22
CA ALA A 311 8.51 11.77 5.73
C ALA A 311 7.71 12.71 4.83
N LEU A 312 6.82 12.13 4.02
CA LEU A 312 5.98 12.84 3.07
C LEU A 312 4.50 12.83 3.50
N PRO A 313 3.67 13.72 2.92
CA PRO A 313 2.22 13.68 3.13
C PRO A 313 1.57 12.46 2.46
N LEU A 314 0.42 12.05 3.01
CA LEU A 314 -0.40 10.97 2.49
C LEU A 314 -1.06 11.34 1.15
N GLY A 315 -1.17 10.35 0.26
CA GLY A 315 -1.86 10.50 -1.03
C GLY A 315 -1.08 11.26 -2.10
N GLY A 316 0.20 11.57 -1.86
CA GLY A 316 1.04 12.35 -2.78
C GLY A 316 1.77 11.55 -3.85
N ARG A 317 1.86 10.21 -3.74
CA ARG A 317 2.66 9.39 -4.67
C ARG A 317 1.89 8.34 -5.41
N VAL A 318 0.96 7.65 -4.74
CA VAL A 318 0.23 6.55 -5.36
C VAL A 318 -1.20 6.98 -5.63
N LYS A 319 -1.54 7.06 -6.91
CA LYS A 319 -2.89 7.32 -7.38
C LYS A 319 -3.64 6.01 -7.53
N LEU A 320 -4.82 5.95 -6.94
CA LEU A 320 -5.78 4.85 -7.04
C LEU A 320 -6.88 5.23 -8.04
N ASN A 321 -7.11 4.35 -9.02
CA ASN A 321 -8.29 4.39 -9.86
C ASN A 321 -9.48 3.78 -9.09
N ALA A 322 -10.55 4.55 -8.91
CA ALA A 322 -11.73 4.10 -8.18
C ALA A 322 -12.55 3.04 -8.92
N TRP A 323 -12.38 2.90 -10.24
CA TRP A 323 -13.12 1.95 -11.05
C TRP A 323 -12.51 0.55 -10.99
N ASP A 324 -11.27 0.41 -11.47
CA ASP A 324 -10.58 -0.88 -11.65
C ASP A 324 -9.49 -1.15 -10.60
N ASP A 325 -9.43 -0.34 -9.54
CA ASP A 325 -8.55 -0.49 -8.39
C ASP A 325 -7.05 -0.48 -8.70
N LYS A 326 -6.67 -0.11 -9.91
CA LYS A 326 -5.26 0.00 -10.30
C LYS A 326 -4.59 1.15 -9.59
N VAL A 327 -3.32 0.93 -9.26
CA VAL A 327 -2.43 1.93 -8.68
C VAL A 327 -1.34 2.33 -9.66
N GLU A 328 -1.07 3.62 -9.73
CA GLU A 328 -0.01 4.21 -10.55
C GLU A 328 0.74 5.27 -9.75
N LEU A 329 2.00 5.53 -10.11
CA LEU A 329 2.74 6.63 -9.52
C LEU A 329 2.29 7.98 -10.11
N ILE A 330 2.10 8.95 -9.23
CA ILE A 330 1.79 10.32 -9.58
C ILE A 330 3.02 10.96 -10.23
N LYS A 331 2.85 11.42 -11.46
CA LYS A 331 3.84 12.23 -12.18
C LYS A 331 3.64 13.70 -11.83
N ALA A 332 4.14 14.13 -10.68
CA ALA A 332 4.13 15.52 -10.24
C ALA A 332 5.54 16.11 -10.29
N ALA A 333 5.64 17.38 -10.73
CA ALA A 333 6.89 18.11 -10.64
C ALA A 333 7.20 18.43 -9.17
N PRO A 334 8.44 18.27 -8.71
CA PRO A 334 8.81 18.65 -7.35
C PRO A 334 8.61 20.15 -7.16
N VAL A 335 8.02 20.53 -6.04
CA VAL A 335 7.83 21.92 -5.63
C VAL A 335 8.84 22.25 -4.54
N ALA A 336 9.41 23.45 -4.58
CA ALA A 336 10.39 23.88 -3.60
C ALA A 336 9.74 24.03 -2.20
N ILE A 337 10.38 23.44 -1.19
CA ILE A 337 10.03 23.62 0.22
C ILE A 337 10.60 24.95 0.68
N THR A 338 9.73 25.90 0.99
CA THR A 338 10.10 27.27 1.41
C THR A 338 9.98 27.47 2.91
N SER A 339 9.26 26.58 3.60
CA SER A 339 9.08 26.60 5.04
C SER A 339 9.06 25.18 5.64
N ALA A 340 9.31 25.06 6.94
CA ALA A 340 9.20 23.78 7.65
C ALA A 340 7.78 23.19 7.57
N ARG A 341 6.74 24.05 7.46
CA ARG A 341 5.34 23.64 7.33
C ARG A 341 5.06 22.94 6.01
N ASP A 342 5.81 23.25 4.95
CA ASP A 342 5.60 22.66 3.61
C ASP A 342 5.97 21.17 3.58
N LYS A 343 6.70 20.66 4.58
CA LYS A 343 7.11 19.24 4.67
C LYS A 343 5.95 18.29 4.95
N MET A 344 4.96 18.73 5.75
CA MET A 344 3.71 18.00 6.02
C MET A 344 3.89 16.48 6.30
N PRO A 345 4.78 16.07 7.23
CA PRO A 345 5.07 14.66 7.45
C PRO A 345 3.84 13.91 7.96
N PHE A 346 3.41 12.87 7.23
CA PHE A 346 2.22 12.06 7.50
C PHE A 346 0.88 12.82 7.48
N GLU A 347 0.87 14.09 7.06
CA GLU A 347 -0.36 14.88 6.99
C GLU A 347 -1.18 14.53 5.75
N VAL A 348 -2.47 14.79 5.82
CA VAL A 348 -3.38 14.70 4.68
C VAL A 348 -3.50 16.07 4.00
N THR A 349 -3.68 16.06 2.67
CA THR A 349 -3.74 17.27 1.84
C THR A 349 -5.02 17.33 1.00
N PRO A 350 -5.43 18.49 0.48
CA PRO A 350 -6.55 18.56 -0.46
C PRO A 350 -6.28 17.82 -1.78
N PHE A 351 -7.34 17.36 -2.44
CA PHE A 351 -7.24 16.68 -3.73
C PHE A 351 -7.30 17.64 -4.91
N PHE A 352 -6.28 17.58 -5.78
CA PHE A 352 -6.23 18.29 -7.06
C PHE A 352 -5.75 17.34 -8.17
N PRO A 353 -6.59 16.39 -8.63
CA PRO A 353 -6.20 15.46 -9.69
C PRO A 353 -5.90 16.21 -11.00
N ARG A 354 -4.88 15.74 -11.74
CA ARG A 354 -4.55 16.27 -13.06
C ARG A 354 -5.70 16.01 -14.04
N LEU A 355 -6.27 17.08 -14.60
CA LEU A 355 -7.32 17.00 -15.60
C LEU A 355 -6.74 17.14 -17.00
N THR A 356 -7.15 16.26 -17.91
CA THR A 356 -6.81 16.33 -19.34
C THR A 356 -8.09 16.38 -20.16
N ARG A 357 -8.07 17.15 -21.25
CA ARG A 357 -9.19 17.16 -22.21
C ARG A 357 -9.11 15.92 -23.07
N ILE A 358 -10.24 15.26 -23.25
CA ILE A 358 -10.38 14.21 -24.26
C ILE A 358 -10.53 14.91 -25.62
N THR A 359 -9.60 14.68 -26.54
CA THR A 359 -9.70 15.19 -27.92
C THR A 359 -10.55 14.24 -28.75
N SER A 360 -11.53 14.78 -29.46
CA SER A 360 -12.38 14.03 -30.39
C SER A 360 -11.52 13.41 -31.50
N GLY A 361 -11.33 12.09 -31.46
CA GLY A 361 -10.48 11.34 -32.41
C GLY A 361 -9.37 10.51 -31.75
N GLY A 362 -9.12 10.67 -30.45
CA GLY A 362 -8.32 9.72 -29.68
C GLY A 362 -9.12 8.42 -29.51
N ASN A 363 -8.51 7.28 -29.85
CA ASN A 363 -9.10 5.94 -29.72
C ASN A 363 -9.87 5.84 -28.40
N THR A 364 -11.16 5.53 -28.47
CA THR A 364 -12.04 5.27 -27.33
C THR A 364 -11.62 3.95 -26.69
N GLY A 365 -10.49 3.96 -25.99
CA GLY A 365 -10.39 3.14 -24.82
C GLY A 365 -11.43 3.66 -23.84
N ASN A 366 -12.17 2.75 -23.19
CA ASN A 366 -13.07 3.05 -22.08
C ASN A 366 -12.52 4.17 -21.18
N PRO A 367 -13.35 4.94 -20.44
CA PRO A 367 -12.89 5.98 -19.52
C PRO A 367 -11.77 5.54 -18.55
N THR A 368 -11.53 4.23 -18.41
CA THR A 368 -10.36 3.58 -17.80
C THR A 368 -9.00 3.78 -18.49
N THR A 369 -8.94 4.34 -19.71
CA THR A 369 -7.70 4.41 -20.52
C THR A 369 -7.10 5.82 -20.57
N ALA A 370 -7.81 6.84 -20.11
CA ALA A 370 -7.27 8.21 -20.01
C ALA A 370 -6.15 8.35 -18.95
N ALA A 371 -5.88 7.30 -18.16
CA ALA A 371 -4.71 7.18 -17.30
C ALA A 371 -3.44 6.66 -18.03
N ASN A 372 -3.56 6.12 -19.25
CA ASN A 372 -2.48 5.38 -19.92
C ASN A 372 -1.91 6.07 -21.19
N THR A 373 -1.80 7.39 -21.24
CA THR A 373 -0.98 8.03 -22.30
C THR A 373 0.47 8.23 -21.83
N VAL A 374 1.30 7.23 -22.09
CA VAL A 374 2.76 7.37 -22.20
C VAL A 374 3.04 8.11 -23.51
N GLN A 375 3.54 9.35 -23.43
CA GLN A 375 4.15 9.99 -24.59
C GLN A 375 5.57 9.42 -24.75
N LYS A 376 5.85 8.92 -25.96
CA LYS A 376 7.20 8.57 -26.42
C LYS A 376 8.11 9.80 -26.43
#